data_AF-A0A7U6KND9-F1
#
_entry.id   AF-A0A7U6KND9-F1
#
_cell.length_a   1.000
_cell.length_b   1.000
_cell.length_c   1.000
_cell.angle_alpha   90.00
_cell.angle_beta   90.00
_cell.angle_gamma   90.00
#
_symmetry.space_group_name_H-M   'P 1'
#
loop_
_entity.id
_entity.type
_entity.pdbx_description
1 polymer ?
#
loop_
_entity_poly.entity_id
_entity_poly.type
_entity_poly.pdbx_seq_one_letter_code
_entity_poly.pdbx_strand_id
1 'polypeptide(L)'
;MPQPEVLGKNGSFMVLRAYHSHVAAFNKYRKDNTDSEEEAELLGAKMWGRWRSGAPLVLSPDHDDKALGDDPSRNNDFGYKDDPYGKKCPFGAHIRRMNPRDSEDFILSDVRIHRIVRRSVGFGEVVPPDVIEDDGKDRGLFFIGINAHAMETVEFLQSQWINDGNFMSLGEEKDPMVGLHFGDKGGSDKDSDADTFTVPADPIRKRYHGIETFNTLHGGEYFFIPSLSALKWISELS
;
A
#
# COMPACT_ATOMS: atom_id res chain seq x y z
N MET A 1 11.05 -21.42 11.10
CA MET A 1 9.93 -21.96 11.92
C MET A 1 10.42 -22.27 13.32
N PRO A 2 9.61 -22.03 14.37
CA PRO A 2 9.96 -22.36 15.75
C PRO A 2 10.22 -23.86 15.96
N GLN A 3 11.08 -24.19 16.92
CA GLN A 3 11.38 -25.56 17.37
C GLN A 3 10.94 -25.71 18.83
N PRO A 4 10.48 -26.91 19.26
CA PRO A 4 10.40 -28.17 18.50
C PRO A 4 9.27 -28.19 17.44
N GLU A 5 9.23 -29.20 16.56
CA GLU A 5 8.25 -29.30 15.45
C GLU A 5 6.80 -29.09 15.91
N VAL A 6 6.41 -29.65 17.06
CA VAL A 6 5.06 -29.51 17.63
C VAL A 6 4.66 -28.05 17.89
N LEU A 7 5.62 -27.16 18.16
CA LEU A 7 5.39 -25.72 18.31
C LEU A 7 5.17 -25.05 16.95
N GLY A 8 5.98 -25.39 15.95
CA GLY A 8 5.95 -24.75 14.63
C GLY A 8 4.84 -25.25 13.70
N LYS A 9 4.46 -26.52 13.79
CA LYS A 9 3.56 -27.17 12.83
C LYS A 9 2.16 -26.54 12.82
N ASN A 10 1.67 -26.25 11.61
CA ASN A 10 0.39 -25.58 11.35
C ASN A 10 0.24 -24.18 12.00
N GLY A 11 1.34 -23.59 12.46
CA GLY A 11 1.36 -22.19 12.87
C GLY A 11 1.68 -21.24 11.70
N SER A 12 1.64 -19.95 11.97
CA SER A 12 2.02 -18.90 11.01
C SER A 12 2.69 -17.74 11.74
N PHE A 13 3.28 -16.80 10.99
CA PHE A 13 3.76 -15.55 11.56
C PHE A 13 2.77 -14.43 11.27
N MET A 14 2.68 -13.50 12.21
CA MET A 14 1.88 -12.30 12.11
C MET A 14 2.77 -11.09 12.32
N VAL A 15 2.75 -10.16 11.38
CA VAL A 15 3.30 -8.83 11.58
C VAL A 15 2.18 -7.90 12.03
N LEU A 16 2.43 -7.13 13.08
CA LEU A 16 1.59 -6.01 13.50
C LEU A 16 2.37 -4.72 13.26
N ARG A 17 1.75 -3.74 12.62
CA ARG A 17 2.27 -2.37 12.51
C ARG A 17 1.15 -1.39 12.84
N ALA A 18 1.38 -0.48 13.77
CA ALA A 18 0.45 0.58 14.12
C ALA A 18 0.79 1.84 13.32
N TYR A 19 -0.06 2.18 12.36
CA TYR A 19 0.07 3.40 11.57
C TYR A 19 -0.89 4.47 12.09
N HIS A 20 -0.37 5.67 12.30
CA HIS A 20 -1.17 6.89 12.42
C HIS A 20 -1.32 7.51 11.02
N SER A 21 -2.54 7.86 10.64
CA SER A 21 -2.87 8.36 9.31
C SER A 21 -3.17 9.85 9.31
N HIS A 22 -2.37 10.62 8.57
CA HIS A 22 -2.51 12.06 8.34
C HIS A 22 -3.52 12.32 7.22
N VAL A 23 -4.79 12.01 7.48
CA VAL A 23 -5.85 12.03 6.43
C VAL A 23 -6.07 13.44 5.87
N ALA A 24 -6.03 14.47 6.72
CA ALA A 24 -6.14 15.86 6.29
C ALA A 24 -4.98 16.26 5.36
N ALA A 25 -3.74 15.84 5.67
CA ALA A 25 -2.59 16.08 4.81
C ALA A 25 -2.72 15.39 3.45
N PHE A 26 -3.22 14.15 3.40
CA PHE A 26 -3.51 13.47 2.14
C PHE A 26 -4.60 14.16 1.32
N ASN A 27 -5.67 14.62 1.97
CA ASN A 27 -6.73 15.39 1.31
C ASN A 27 -6.20 16.71 0.76
N LYS A 28 -5.41 17.43 1.56
CA LYS A 28 -4.76 18.68 1.19
C LYS A 28 -3.83 18.50 0.00
N TYR A 29 -2.94 17.51 0.05
CA TYR A 29 -2.01 17.19 -1.04
C TYR A 29 -2.73 17.01 -2.38
N ARG A 30 -3.82 16.23 -2.39
CA ARG A 30 -4.57 15.98 -3.64
C ARG A 30 -5.19 17.27 -4.19
N LYS A 31 -5.80 18.08 -3.32
CA LYS A 31 -6.44 19.35 -3.72
C LYS A 31 -5.42 20.39 -4.16
N ASP A 32 -4.27 20.49 -3.50
CA ASP A 32 -3.23 21.47 -3.85
C ASP A 32 -2.54 21.13 -5.19
N ASN A 33 -2.63 19.88 -5.66
CA ASN A 33 -1.98 19.38 -6.86
C ASN A 33 -2.93 19.15 -8.06
N THR A 34 -4.19 19.55 -7.94
CA THR A 34 -5.21 19.36 -8.97
C THR A 34 -6.12 20.57 -9.09
N ASP A 35 -6.82 20.72 -10.22
CA ASP A 35 -7.61 21.92 -10.52
C ASP A 35 -9.10 21.76 -10.14
N SER A 36 -9.52 20.55 -9.76
CA SER A 36 -10.92 20.25 -9.40
C SER A 36 -11.04 19.11 -8.39
N GLU A 37 -12.21 19.00 -7.75
CA GLU A 37 -12.51 17.89 -6.83
C GLU A 37 -12.49 16.53 -7.53
N GLU A 38 -12.95 16.46 -8.77
CA GLU A 38 -12.96 15.24 -9.60
C GLU A 38 -11.52 14.77 -9.87
N GLU A 39 -10.63 15.69 -10.24
CA GLU A 39 -9.21 15.39 -10.42
C GLU A 39 -8.53 15.01 -9.09
N ALA A 40 -8.89 15.65 -7.98
CA ALA A 40 -8.35 15.30 -6.65
C ALA A 40 -8.75 13.88 -6.23
N GLU A 41 -9.98 13.46 -6.51
CA GLU A 41 -10.42 12.08 -6.28
C GLU A 41 -9.73 11.09 -7.23
N LEU A 42 -9.58 11.43 -8.51
CA LEU A 42 -8.83 10.61 -9.46
C LEU A 42 -7.35 10.46 -9.08
N LEU A 43 -6.70 11.53 -8.61
CA LEU A 43 -5.32 11.48 -8.12
C LEU A 43 -5.21 10.53 -6.91
N GLY A 44 -6.13 10.63 -5.96
CA GLY A 44 -6.20 9.70 -4.82
C GLY A 44 -6.38 8.24 -5.29
N ALA A 45 -7.28 8.02 -6.24
CA ALA A 45 -7.51 6.70 -6.83
C ALA A 45 -6.28 6.17 -7.56
N LYS A 46 -5.50 7.04 -8.24
CA LYS A 46 -4.22 6.71 -8.88
C LYS A 46 -3.14 6.34 -7.88
N MET A 47 -3.01 7.07 -6.77
CA MET A 47 -2.03 6.76 -5.71
C MET A 47 -2.31 5.41 -5.04
N TRP A 48 -3.58 5.09 -4.81
CA TRP A 48 -3.97 3.79 -4.24
C TRP A 48 -4.03 2.66 -5.27
N GLY A 49 -4.46 2.94 -6.50
CA GLY A 49 -4.81 2.00 -7.56
C GLY A 49 -6.29 1.54 -7.53
N ARG A 50 -7.11 2.13 -6.67
CA ARG A 50 -8.56 1.91 -6.56
C ARG A 50 -9.27 3.20 -6.16
N TRP A 51 -10.52 3.35 -6.60
CA TRP A 51 -11.42 4.37 -6.07
C TRP A 51 -11.84 4.07 -4.64
N ARG A 52 -12.40 5.08 -3.95
CA ARG A 52 -12.89 4.94 -2.56
C ARG A 52 -13.97 3.87 -2.41
N SER A 53 -14.78 3.63 -3.45
CA SER A 53 -15.74 2.52 -3.48
C SER A 53 -15.10 1.13 -3.46
N GLY A 54 -13.80 1.03 -3.77
CA GLY A 54 -13.10 -0.21 -4.02
C GLY A 54 -12.99 -0.59 -5.51
N ALA A 55 -13.64 0.14 -6.43
CA ALA A 55 -13.52 -0.11 -7.86
C ALA A 55 -12.05 -0.03 -8.32
N PRO A 56 -11.50 -1.07 -8.98
CA PRO A 56 -10.12 -1.06 -9.42
C PRO A 56 -9.92 -0.11 -10.59
N LEU A 57 -8.90 0.76 -10.48
CA LEU A 57 -8.65 1.81 -11.45
C LEU A 57 -8.35 1.26 -12.86
N VAL A 58 -7.76 0.06 -12.94
CA VAL A 58 -7.49 -0.59 -14.24
C VAL A 58 -8.76 -0.99 -15.01
N LEU A 59 -9.89 -1.20 -14.31
CA LEU A 59 -11.17 -1.54 -14.93
C LEU A 59 -12.09 -0.32 -15.09
N SER A 60 -11.97 0.67 -14.20
CA SER A 60 -12.69 1.95 -14.30
C SER A 60 -11.69 3.12 -14.15
N PRO A 61 -10.98 3.51 -15.22
CA PRO A 61 -9.86 4.46 -15.12
C PRO A 61 -10.29 5.92 -14.95
N ASP A 62 -11.47 6.28 -15.45
CA ASP A 62 -11.87 7.68 -15.59
C ASP A 62 -12.91 8.14 -14.56
N HIS A 63 -13.61 7.20 -13.91
CA HIS A 63 -14.63 7.51 -12.90
C HIS A 63 -14.79 6.38 -11.90
N ASP A 64 -15.33 6.71 -10.72
CA ASP A 64 -15.70 5.70 -9.72
C ASP A 64 -16.93 4.91 -10.18
N ASP A 65 -16.89 3.59 -10.00
CA ASP A 65 -18.00 2.68 -10.25
C ASP A 65 -18.28 1.88 -8.98
N LYS A 66 -19.20 2.38 -8.15
CA LYS A 66 -19.56 1.72 -6.90
C LYS A 66 -20.12 0.31 -7.10
N ALA A 67 -20.86 0.07 -8.19
CA ALA A 67 -21.44 -1.25 -8.46
C ALA A 67 -20.33 -2.26 -8.82
N LEU A 68 -19.28 -1.83 -9.51
CA LEU A 68 -18.07 -2.63 -9.70
C LEU A 68 -17.35 -2.83 -8.36
N GLY A 69 -17.15 -1.78 -7.55
CA GLY A 69 -16.47 -1.87 -6.25
C GLY A 69 -17.13 -2.86 -5.28
N ASP A 70 -18.46 -2.87 -5.22
CA ASP A 70 -19.26 -3.73 -4.35
C ASP A 70 -19.34 -5.19 -4.84
N ASP A 71 -18.90 -5.49 -6.07
CA ASP A 71 -19.02 -6.82 -6.67
C ASP A 71 -17.73 -7.66 -6.51
N PRO A 72 -17.69 -8.63 -5.56
CA PRO A 72 -16.49 -9.43 -5.30
C PRO A 72 -16.11 -10.37 -6.45
N SER A 73 -17.01 -10.63 -7.40
CA SER A 73 -16.71 -11.44 -8.57
C SER A 73 -15.96 -10.66 -9.67
N ARG A 74 -16.05 -9.32 -9.64
CA ARG A 74 -15.46 -8.44 -10.67
C ARG A 74 -14.39 -7.49 -10.14
N ASN A 75 -14.50 -7.02 -8.90
CA ASN A 75 -13.63 -5.98 -8.34
C ASN A 75 -12.15 -6.39 -8.17
N ASN A 76 -11.80 -7.64 -8.42
CA ASN A 76 -10.44 -8.14 -8.35
C ASN A 76 -10.02 -8.94 -9.60
N ASP A 77 -10.88 -9.04 -10.60
CA ASP A 77 -10.67 -9.79 -11.85
C ASP A 77 -9.86 -8.97 -12.86
N PHE A 78 -8.56 -8.82 -12.58
CA PHE A 78 -7.61 -8.12 -13.45
C PHE A 78 -6.18 -8.58 -13.19
N GLY A 79 -5.33 -8.48 -14.21
CA GLY A 79 -3.92 -8.88 -14.14
C GLY A 79 -2.90 -7.77 -14.44
N TYR A 80 -3.35 -6.59 -14.88
CA TYR A 80 -2.54 -5.53 -15.50
C TYR A 80 -1.91 -5.85 -16.86
N LYS A 81 -2.12 -7.05 -17.40
CA LYS A 81 -1.69 -7.43 -18.75
C LYS A 81 -2.20 -6.47 -19.84
N ASP A 82 -3.42 -5.97 -19.68
CA ASP A 82 -4.05 -4.98 -20.59
C ASP A 82 -3.74 -3.52 -20.21
N ASP A 83 -2.78 -3.31 -19.32
CA ASP A 83 -2.24 -1.99 -18.93
C ASP A 83 -0.70 -2.04 -18.80
N PRO A 84 0.03 -2.44 -19.86
CA PRO A 84 1.47 -2.67 -19.82
C PRO A 84 2.28 -1.39 -19.65
N TYR A 85 1.67 -0.22 -19.89
CA TYR A 85 2.32 1.09 -19.77
C TYR A 85 1.85 1.90 -18.54
N GLY A 86 1.01 1.31 -17.68
CA GLY A 86 0.49 1.98 -16.49
C GLY A 86 -0.37 3.21 -16.77
N LYS A 87 -1.02 3.26 -17.94
CA LYS A 87 -1.86 4.39 -18.36
C LYS A 87 -3.19 4.41 -17.59
N LYS A 88 -3.72 3.24 -17.24
CA LYS A 88 -4.92 3.11 -16.41
C LYS A 88 -4.55 3.18 -14.93
N CYS A 89 -3.73 2.24 -14.47
CA CYS A 89 -3.26 2.18 -13.09
C CYS A 89 -1.74 2.44 -13.04
N PRO A 90 -1.27 3.58 -12.52
CA PRO A 90 0.15 3.91 -12.50
C PRO A 90 1.01 2.82 -11.84
N PHE A 91 2.23 2.63 -12.30
CA PHE A 91 3.17 1.68 -11.70
C PHE A 91 3.47 1.99 -10.24
N GLY A 92 3.46 3.28 -9.86
CA GLY A 92 3.65 3.73 -8.48
C GLY A 92 2.44 3.45 -7.57
N ALA A 93 1.29 3.03 -8.10
CA ALA A 93 0.08 2.85 -7.30
C ALA A 93 0.29 1.77 -6.23
N HIS A 94 -0.16 2.04 -5.01
CA HIS A 94 0.06 1.18 -3.84
C HIS A 94 -0.29 -0.30 -4.12
N ILE A 95 -1.49 -0.59 -4.64
CA ILE A 95 -1.89 -1.98 -4.88
C ILE A 95 -1.14 -2.65 -6.03
N ARG A 96 -0.56 -1.88 -6.97
CA ARG A 96 0.23 -2.41 -8.09
C ARG A 96 1.65 -2.71 -7.63
N ARG A 97 2.22 -1.86 -6.77
CA ARG A 97 3.48 -2.15 -6.08
C ARG A 97 3.36 -3.37 -5.18
N MET A 98 2.31 -3.44 -4.34
CA MET A 98 2.16 -4.51 -3.34
C MET A 98 1.72 -5.85 -3.93
N ASN A 99 1.25 -5.86 -5.17
CA ASN A 99 1.00 -7.06 -5.95
C ASN A 99 1.06 -6.71 -7.45
N PRO A 100 2.24 -6.85 -8.08
CA PRO A 100 2.46 -6.54 -9.50
C PRO A 100 1.61 -7.35 -10.48
N ARG A 101 1.08 -8.50 -10.05
CA ARG A 101 0.32 -9.46 -10.88
C ARG A 101 1.07 -9.84 -12.15
N ASP A 102 0.51 -9.53 -13.33
CA ASP A 102 1.09 -9.80 -14.64
C ASP A 102 1.82 -8.57 -15.21
N SER A 103 2.13 -7.56 -14.38
CA SER A 103 3.03 -6.48 -14.79
C SER A 103 4.40 -7.07 -15.10
N GLU A 104 5.02 -6.60 -16.18
CA GLU A 104 6.43 -6.93 -16.45
C GLU A 104 7.29 -6.31 -15.34
N ASP A 105 7.96 -7.16 -14.54
CA ASP A 105 8.94 -6.73 -13.56
C ASP A 105 10.37 -6.91 -14.12
N PHE A 106 11.25 -5.96 -13.82
CA PHE A 106 12.64 -6.00 -14.31
C PHE A 106 13.57 -6.76 -13.37
N ILE A 107 13.05 -7.17 -12.22
CA ILE A 107 13.74 -7.97 -11.20
C ILE A 107 12.97 -9.28 -11.11
N LEU A 108 13.61 -10.40 -11.47
CA LEU A 108 13.03 -11.75 -11.40
C LEU A 108 12.54 -12.04 -9.97
N SER A 109 11.29 -11.73 -9.69
CA SER A 109 10.65 -11.99 -8.41
C SER A 109 9.46 -12.92 -8.63
N ASP A 110 9.40 -14.05 -7.92
CA ASP A 110 8.19 -14.87 -7.94
C ASP A 110 7.12 -14.18 -7.09
N VAL A 111 6.26 -13.37 -7.70
CA VAL A 111 5.18 -12.63 -7.02
C VAL A 111 4.35 -13.52 -6.08
N ARG A 112 4.27 -14.84 -6.32
CA ARG A 112 3.50 -15.77 -5.48
C ARG A 112 4.10 -15.96 -4.09
N ILE A 113 5.42 -15.88 -3.92
CA ILE A 113 6.05 -16.12 -2.61
C ILE A 113 5.92 -14.93 -1.66
N HIS A 114 5.56 -13.75 -2.19
CA HIS A 114 5.42 -12.51 -1.42
C HIS A 114 3.97 -12.18 -1.00
N ARG A 115 3.05 -13.16 -1.11
CA ARG A 115 1.63 -12.95 -0.76
C ARG A 115 1.41 -12.95 0.74
N ILE A 116 0.64 -11.99 1.23
CA ILE A 116 0.21 -11.91 2.64
C ILE A 116 -1.31 -11.97 2.76
N VAL A 117 -1.81 -12.56 3.84
CA VAL A 117 -3.20 -12.41 4.26
C VAL A 117 -3.28 -11.20 5.18
N ARG A 118 -4.01 -10.16 4.79
CA ARG A 118 -4.23 -8.98 5.63
C ARG A 118 -5.49 -9.15 6.49
N ARG A 119 -5.38 -8.89 7.79
CA ARG A 119 -6.48 -8.88 8.78
C ARG A 119 -6.49 -7.57 9.56
N SER A 120 -6.12 -6.49 8.90
CA SER A 120 -5.97 -5.15 9.47
C SER A 120 -7.31 -4.55 9.91
N VAL A 121 -7.26 -3.65 10.89
CA VAL A 121 -8.42 -2.93 11.41
C VAL A 121 -8.11 -1.45 11.54
N GLY A 122 -9.01 -0.59 11.06
CA GLY A 122 -8.90 0.86 11.21
C GLY A 122 -9.34 1.32 12.60
N PHE A 123 -8.81 2.45 13.07
CA PHE A 123 -9.23 3.10 14.31
C PHE A 123 -9.36 4.61 14.11
N GLY A 124 -10.10 5.25 15.01
CA GLY A 124 -10.41 6.68 14.93
C GLY A 124 -11.59 7.00 14.04
N GLU A 125 -12.04 8.24 14.07
CA GLU A 125 -13.16 8.74 13.27
C GLU A 125 -12.76 8.90 11.80
N VAL A 126 -13.68 8.56 10.89
CA VAL A 126 -13.51 8.76 9.45
C VAL A 126 -13.53 10.26 9.16
N VAL A 127 -12.51 10.74 8.45
CA VAL A 127 -12.40 12.14 8.02
C VAL A 127 -12.97 12.27 6.60
N PRO A 128 -13.93 13.18 6.37
CA PRO A 128 -14.46 13.44 5.03
C PRO A 128 -13.37 13.87 4.02
N PRO A 129 -13.51 13.59 2.72
CA PRO A 129 -12.51 13.92 1.70
C PRO A 129 -12.24 15.41 1.53
N ASP A 130 -13.18 16.27 1.94
CA ASP A 130 -13.11 17.72 1.81
C ASP A 130 -12.34 18.40 2.95
N VAL A 131 -12.16 17.72 4.08
CA VAL A 131 -11.43 18.22 5.26
C VAL A 131 -9.92 18.17 5.00
N ILE A 132 -9.28 19.34 5.01
CA ILE A 132 -7.85 19.55 4.72
C ILE A 132 -7.02 20.02 5.92
N GLU A 133 -7.69 20.43 6.99
CA GLU A 133 -7.05 20.86 8.23
C GLU A 133 -7.03 19.69 9.22
N ASP A 134 -5.89 19.49 9.88
CA ASP A 134 -5.76 18.45 10.90
C ASP A 134 -6.54 18.83 12.16
N ASP A 135 -7.39 17.93 12.62
CA ASP A 135 -8.18 18.10 13.85
C ASP A 135 -7.44 17.58 15.10
N GLY A 136 -6.22 17.05 14.93
CA GLY A 136 -5.36 16.57 16.00
C GLY A 136 -5.85 15.29 16.67
N LYS A 137 -6.85 14.61 16.12
CA LYS A 137 -7.36 13.34 16.68
C LYS A 137 -6.60 12.14 16.15
N ASP A 138 -6.41 11.16 17.02
CA ASP A 138 -5.78 9.88 16.66
C ASP A 138 -6.66 9.03 15.75
N ARG A 139 -6.09 8.62 14.61
CA ARG A 139 -6.70 7.71 13.65
C ARG A 139 -5.65 6.98 12.84
N GLY A 140 -6.03 5.84 12.27
CA GLY A 140 -5.19 5.13 11.33
C GLY A 140 -5.52 3.66 11.23
N LEU A 141 -4.48 2.83 11.15
CA LEU A 141 -4.62 1.41 10.85
C LEU A 141 -3.68 0.57 11.71
N PHE A 142 -4.24 -0.44 12.39
CA PHE A 142 -3.47 -1.58 12.83
C PHE A 142 -3.33 -2.55 11.65
N PHE A 143 -2.19 -2.46 10.96
CA PHE A 143 -1.86 -3.38 9.90
C PHE A 143 -1.51 -4.74 10.51
N ILE A 144 -2.22 -5.77 10.06
CA ILE A 144 -1.99 -7.17 10.45
C ILE A 144 -1.76 -7.97 9.18
N GLY A 145 -0.54 -8.45 8.98
CA GLY A 145 -0.16 -9.32 7.86
C GLY A 145 0.20 -10.71 8.35
N ILE A 146 -0.38 -11.75 7.73
CA ILE A 146 -0.13 -13.15 8.09
C ILE A 146 0.50 -13.87 6.91
N ASN A 147 1.63 -14.53 7.16
CA ASN A 147 2.38 -15.29 6.16
C ASN A 147 3.31 -16.31 6.86
N ALA A 148 3.60 -17.43 6.20
CA ALA A 148 4.45 -18.50 6.77
C ALA A 148 5.94 -18.10 6.92
N HIS A 149 6.35 -17.06 6.20
CA HIS A 149 7.66 -16.41 6.14
C HIS A 149 7.50 -14.88 6.31
N ALA A 150 6.69 -14.44 7.28
CA ALA A 150 6.25 -13.04 7.35
C ALA A 150 7.39 -12.03 7.42
N MET A 151 8.49 -12.34 8.13
CA MET A 151 9.65 -11.44 8.20
C MET A 151 10.27 -11.25 6.81
N GLU A 152 10.63 -12.33 6.11
CA GLU A 152 11.20 -12.25 4.76
C GLU A 152 10.24 -11.56 3.78
N THR A 153 8.95 -11.91 3.83
CA THR A 153 7.95 -11.32 2.93
C THR A 153 7.78 -9.84 3.19
N VAL A 154 7.57 -9.42 4.44
CA VAL A 154 7.26 -8.02 4.78
C VAL A 154 8.48 -7.13 4.60
N GLU A 155 9.67 -7.59 4.97
CA GLU A 155 10.91 -6.84 4.74
C GLU A 155 11.22 -6.72 3.24
N PHE A 156 10.87 -7.72 2.42
CA PHE A 156 10.92 -7.59 0.96
C PHE A 156 9.91 -6.55 0.46
N LEU A 157 8.64 -6.63 0.87
CA LEU A 157 7.63 -5.64 0.49
C LEU A 157 8.09 -4.21 0.85
N GLN A 158 8.62 -4.03 2.05
CA GLN A 158 9.08 -2.73 2.54
C GLN A 158 10.32 -2.21 1.78
N SER A 159 11.34 -3.05 1.60
CA SER A 159 12.58 -2.62 0.96
C SER A 159 12.45 -2.50 -0.55
N GLN A 160 11.89 -3.52 -1.22
CA GLN A 160 11.92 -3.65 -2.68
C GLN A 160 10.70 -3.04 -3.36
N TRP A 161 9.50 -3.12 -2.75
CA TRP A 161 8.28 -2.65 -3.40
C TRP A 161 7.77 -1.31 -2.85
N ILE A 162 8.03 -1.00 -1.58
CA ILE A 162 7.69 0.30 -0.97
C ILE A 162 8.81 1.32 -1.19
N ASN A 163 10.05 0.98 -0.85
CA ASN A 163 11.15 1.95 -0.78
C ASN A 163 12.02 2.05 -2.04
N ASP A 164 11.86 1.14 -3.02
CA ASP A 164 12.61 1.14 -4.28
C ASP A 164 11.63 1.18 -5.45
N GLY A 165 11.85 2.09 -6.40
CA GLY A 165 11.05 2.24 -7.62
C GLY A 165 11.61 1.47 -8.81
N ASN A 166 12.85 1.00 -8.73
CA ASN A 166 13.57 0.42 -9.88
C ASN A 166 12.90 -0.85 -10.43
N PHE A 167 12.27 -1.66 -9.57
CA PHE A 167 11.58 -2.88 -10.02
C PHE A 167 10.44 -2.61 -11.02
N MET A 168 9.94 -1.37 -11.04
CA MET A 168 8.90 -0.85 -11.93
C MET A 168 9.41 0.27 -12.86
N SER A 169 10.73 0.44 -13.00
CA SER A 169 11.35 1.53 -13.78
C SER A 169 10.98 2.95 -13.32
N LEU A 170 10.80 3.15 -12.01
CA LEU A 170 10.47 4.46 -11.41
C LEU A 170 11.65 5.15 -10.71
N GLY A 171 12.87 4.62 -10.83
CA GLY A 171 14.05 5.18 -10.17
C GLY A 171 13.90 5.16 -8.64
N GLU A 172 14.04 6.32 -8.02
CA GLU A 172 13.98 6.47 -6.56
C GLU A 172 12.57 6.63 -6.00
N GLU A 173 11.53 6.75 -6.85
CA GLU A 173 10.14 6.91 -6.40
C GLU A 173 9.77 5.82 -5.39
N LYS A 174 9.10 6.21 -4.31
CA LYS A 174 8.58 5.29 -3.29
C LYS A 174 7.07 5.10 -3.44
N ASP A 175 6.52 4.14 -2.70
CA ASP A 175 5.08 3.98 -2.59
C ASP A 175 4.46 5.23 -1.96
N PRO A 176 3.48 5.87 -2.62
CA PRO A 176 2.96 7.17 -2.21
C PRO A 176 2.13 7.13 -0.91
N MET A 177 1.81 5.94 -0.40
CA MET A 177 0.95 5.79 0.78
C MET A 177 1.71 5.37 2.03
N VAL A 178 2.69 4.46 1.88
CA VAL A 178 3.39 3.85 3.02
C VAL A 178 4.91 3.98 2.95
N GLY A 179 5.43 4.67 1.93
CA GLY A 179 6.82 5.11 1.87
C GLY A 179 7.11 6.23 2.88
N LEU A 180 8.37 6.32 3.31
CA LEU A 180 8.84 7.47 4.09
C LEU A 180 9.21 8.60 3.13
N HIS A 181 8.47 9.69 3.24
CA HIS A 181 8.59 10.90 2.43
C HIS A 181 8.84 12.14 3.28
N PHE A 182 9.62 13.08 2.77
CA PHE A 182 9.99 14.33 3.46
C PHE A 182 9.32 15.57 2.86
N GLY A 183 8.62 15.41 1.73
CA GLY A 183 7.98 16.50 0.99
C GLY A 183 8.97 17.56 0.57
N ASP A 184 8.48 18.77 0.30
CA ASP A 184 9.33 19.89 -0.14
C ASP A 184 10.28 20.44 0.94
N LYS A 185 10.17 19.91 2.18
CA LYS A 185 10.89 20.39 3.37
C LYS A 185 12.08 19.51 3.77
N GLY A 186 12.35 18.42 3.05
CA GLY A 186 13.55 17.60 3.23
C GLY A 186 14.83 18.41 2.95
N GLY A 187 15.75 18.48 3.92
CA GLY A 187 17.03 19.18 3.76
C GLY A 187 17.96 18.54 2.72
N SER A 188 18.84 19.37 2.16
CA SER A 188 19.91 19.14 1.16
C SER A 188 19.60 18.42 -0.16
N ASP A 189 18.62 17.52 -0.23
CA ASP A 189 18.28 16.75 -1.43
C ASP A 189 16.90 17.14 -1.97
N LYS A 190 16.70 18.43 -2.26
CA LYS A 190 15.50 18.95 -2.94
C LYS A 190 15.25 18.35 -4.33
N ASP A 191 16.20 17.57 -4.84
CA ASP A 191 16.15 16.82 -6.09
C ASP A 191 15.91 15.32 -5.90
N SER A 192 15.58 14.83 -4.70
CA SER A 192 15.28 13.40 -4.56
C SER A 192 13.97 13.07 -5.29
N ASP A 193 14.08 12.36 -6.42
CA ASP A 193 12.95 11.79 -7.16
C ASP A 193 12.09 10.87 -6.25
N ALA A 194 12.55 10.55 -5.03
CA ALA A 194 11.85 9.75 -4.03
C ALA A 194 10.50 10.31 -3.57
N ASP A 195 10.33 11.64 -3.52
CA ASP A 195 9.07 12.30 -3.12
C ASP A 195 8.23 12.72 -4.34
N THR A 196 8.30 11.89 -5.39
CA THR A 196 7.56 12.05 -6.64
C THR A 196 6.61 10.87 -6.89
N PHE A 197 5.46 11.15 -7.51
CA PHE A 197 4.55 10.14 -8.04
C PHE A 197 4.32 10.40 -9.53
N THR A 198 4.81 9.49 -10.37
CA THR A 198 4.63 9.57 -11.81
C THR A 198 3.33 8.91 -12.26
N VAL A 199 2.51 9.66 -13.00
CA VAL A 199 1.33 9.16 -13.73
C VAL A 199 1.64 9.16 -15.23
N PRO A 200 1.73 7.97 -15.87
CA PRO A 200 1.86 7.88 -17.32
C PRO A 200 0.70 8.57 -18.04
N ALA A 201 1.03 9.41 -19.02
CA ALA A 201 0.07 10.13 -19.86
C ALA A 201 0.72 10.49 -21.20
N ASP A 202 -0.10 10.70 -22.24
CA ASP A 202 0.35 11.16 -23.56
C ASP A 202 -0.05 12.64 -23.76
N PRO A 203 0.78 13.47 -24.42
CA PRO A 203 2.11 13.16 -24.94
C PRO A 203 3.21 13.17 -23.87
N ILE A 204 2.93 13.75 -22.70
CA ILE A 204 3.90 13.92 -21.61
C ILE A 204 3.30 13.37 -20.32
N ARG A 205 4.09 12.56 -19.61
CA ARG A 205 3.76 12.05 -18.27
C ARG A 205 3.51 13.21 -17.29
N LYS A 206 2.60 13.02 -16.33
CA LYS A 206 2.41 13.97 -15.22
C LYS A 206 3.22 13.47 -14.02
N ARG A 207 3.96 14.37 -13.38
CA ARG A 207 4.70 14.11 -12.14
C ARG A 207 4.15 14.99 -11.03
N TYR A 208 3.79 14.37 -9.93
CA TYR A 208 3.35 15.05 -8.73
C TYR A 208 4.51 15.02 -7.73
N HIS A 209 4.97 16.19 -7.30
CA HIS A 209 6.11 16.33 -6.40
C HIS A 209 5.62 16.64 -4.97
N GLY A 210 6.56 16.69 -4.01
CA GLY A 210 6.26 17.12 -2.65
C GLY A 210 5.34 16.18 -1.89
N ILE A 211 5.35 14.88 -2.22
CA ILE A 211 4.58 13.89 -1.46
C ILE A 211 5.07 13.89 -0.02
N GLU A 212 4.14 13.87 0.92
CA GLU A 212 4.43 13.81 2.35
C GLU A 212 4.15 12.41 2.90
N THR A 213 4.67 12.11 4.08
CA THR A 213 4.34 10.85 4.76
C THR A 213 2.91 10.90 5.27
N PHE A 214 1.98 10.25 4.57
CA PHE A 214 0.57 10.20 4.99
C PHE A 214 0.26 9.15 6.06
N ASN A 215 1.15 8.18 6.25
CA ASN A 215 1.01 7.14 7.27
C ASN A 215 2.30 6.98 8.05
N THR A 216 2.33 7.45 9.30
CA THR A 216 3.49 7.33 10.18
C THR A 216 3.41 6.03 10.98
N LEU A 217 4.46 5.22 10.91
CA LEU A 217 4.60 4.03 11.72
C LEU A 217 4.94 4.41 13.18
N HIS A 218 4.04 4.14 14.12
CA HIS A 218 4.27 4.38 15.55
C HIS A 218 4.95 3.20 16.26
N GLY A 219 4.94 2.02 15.63
CA GLY A 219 5.57 0.83 16.17
C GLY A 219 4.94 -0.44 15.62
N GLY A 220 5.46 -1.58 16.04
CA GLY A 220 4.99 -2.87 15.58
C GLY A 220 5.86 -4.00 16.09
N GLU A 221 5.44 -5.23 15.83
CA GLU A 221 6.15 -6.43 16.26
C GLU A 221 5.83 -7.62 15.35
N TYR A 222 6.76 -8.57 15.30
CA TYR A 222 6.58 -9.88 14.70
C TYR A 222 6.18 -10.91 15.75
N PHE A 223 5.02 -11.55 15.54
CA PHE A 223 4.47 -12.58 16.40
C PHE A 223 4.45 -13.93 15.69
N PHE A 224 4.43 -14.99 16.47
CA PHE A 224 4.09 -16.33 16.01
C PHE A 224 2.68 -16.70 16.48
N ILE A 225 1.85 -17.17 15.55
CA ILE A 225 0.52 -17.72 15.82
C ILE A 225 0.65 -19.25 15.85
N PRO A 226 0.68 -19.87 17.04
CA PRO A 226 0.74 -21.33 17.16
C PRO A 226 -0.56 -21.99 16.70
N SER A 227 -0.48 -23.25 16.29
CA SER A 227 -1.66 -24.07 16.03
C SER A 227 -2.37 -24.46 17.33
N LEU A 228 -3.62 -24.92 17.24
CA LEU A 228 -4.34 -25.45 18.42
C LEU A 228 -3.61 -26.63 19.07
N SER A 229 -2.96 -27.48 18.27
CA SER A 229 -2.14 -28.59 18.75
C SER A 229 -0.90 -28.11 19.50
N ALA A 230 -0.24 -27.06 19.00
CA ALA A 230 0.90 -26.43 19.67
C ALA A 230 0.47 -25.80 21.00
N LEU A 231 -0.66 -25.08 21.04
CA LEU A 231 -1.20 -24.51 22.28
C LEU A 231 -1.52 -25.59 23.32
N LYS A 232 -2.14 -26.69 22.90
CA LYS A 232 -2.40 -27.84 23.77
C LYS A 232 -1.09 -28.42 24.33
N TRP A 233 -0.10 -28.64 23.47
CA TRP A 233 1.21 -29.13 23.91
C TRP A 233 1.87 -28.18 24.93
N ILE A 234 1.86 -26.86 24.69
CA ILE A 234 2.39 -25.86 25.65
C ILE A 234 1.69 -25.98 27.00
N SER A 235 0.36 -26.16 27.00
CA SER A 235 -0.42 -26.25 28.25
C SER A 235 -0.14 -27.51 29.08
N GLU A 236 0.43 -28.55 28.46
CA GLU A 236 0.73 -29.84 29.10
C GLU A 236 2.20 -29.94 29.57
N LEU A 237 3.02 -28.89 29.37
CA LEU A 237 4.44 -28.86 29.78
C LEU A 237 4.68 -28.60 31.28
N SER A 238 3.62 -28.52 32.08
CA SER A 238 3.67 -28.34 33.54
C SER A 238 4.27 -29.54 34.28
#